data_AF-A0A850MHK6-F1
#
_entry.id   AF-A0A850MHK6-F1
#
_cell.length_a   1.000
_cell.length_b   1.000
_cell.length_c   1.000
_cell.angle_alpha   90.00
_cell.angle_beta   90.00
_cell.angle_gamma   90.00
#
_symmetry.space_group_name_H-M   'P 1'
#
loop_
_entity.id
_entity.type
_entity.pdbx_description
1 polymer ?
#
loop_
_entity_poly.entity_id
_entity_poly.type
_entity_poly.pdbx_seq_one_letter_code
_entity_poly.pdbx_strand_id
1 'polypeptide(L)' 'MKAEGNATIVALNAVLSLQEYLNDTAIEITKKALALAQHAKRKTITKSDIKLAV' A
#
# COMPACT_ATOMS: atom_id res chain seq x y z
N MET A 1 12.49 3.91 -17.67
CA MET A 1 11.54 4.98 -17.28
C MET A 1 12.26 6.30 -17.42
N LYS A 2 11.83 7.18 -18.32
CA LYS A 2 12.40 8.51 -18.50
C LYS A 2 12.11 9.36 -17.26
N ALA A 3 13.09 10.15 -16.82
CA ALA A 3 13.05 10.99 -15.63
C ALA A 3 12.19 12.27 -15.83
N GLU A 4 10.93 12.11 -16.21
CA GLU A 4 9.99 13.23 -16.18
C GLU A 4 9.39 13.29 -14.77
N GLY A 5 9.83 14.27 -13.98
CA GLY A 5 9.30 14.56 -12.64
C GLY A 5 10.08 13.98 -11.45
N ASN A 6 11.23 13.34 -11.65
CA ASN A 6 12.06 12.78 -10.58
C ASN A 6 13.42 13.51 -10.47
N ALA A 7 13.97 13.55 -9.25
CA ALA A 7 15.34 14.03 -9.04
C ALA A 7 16.38 13.12 -9.72
N THR A 8 17.47 13.71 -10.22
CA THR A 8 18.59 12.96 -10.85
C THR A 8 19.29 12.02 -9.86
N ILE A 9 19.35 12.39 -8.59
CA ILE A 9 19.89 11.57 -7.49
C ILE A 9 18.88 11.62 -6.35
N VAL A 10 18.56 10.46 -5.76
CA VAL A 10 17.72 10.35 -4.57
C VAL A 10 18.58 9.83 -3.43
N ALA A 11 18.56 10.52 -2.29
CA ALA A 11 19.33 10.12 -1.12
C ALA A 11 18.79 8.79 -0.54
N LEU A 12 19.68 7.91 -0.06
CA LEU A 12 19.31 6.59 0.46
C LEU A 12 18.27 6.68 1.58
N ASN A 13 18.44 7.62 2.51
CA ASN A 13 17.49 7.84 3.59
C ASN A 13 16.08 8.19 3.08
N ALA A 14 15.96 8.99 2.01
CA ALA A 14 14.66 9.32 1.42
C ALA A 14 13.98 8.09 0.81
N VAL A 15 14.75 7.21 0.16
CA VAL A 15 14.23 5.93 -0.36
C VAL A 15 13.75 5.03 0.78
N LEU A 16 14.53 4.92 1.86
CA LEU A 16 14.17 4.11 3.03
C LEU A 16 12.91 4.64 3.72
N SER A 17 12.80 5.95 3.91
CA SER A 17 11.60 6.57 4.50
C SER A 17 10.36 6.37 3.63
N LEU A 18 10.49 6.45 2.30
CA LEU A 18 9.38 6.16 1.40
C LEU A 18 8.96 4.69 1.50
N GLN A 19 9.93 3.76 1.54
CA GLN A 19 9.64 2.34 1.68
C GLN A 19 8.89 2.04 2.98
N GLU A 20 9.32 2.63 4.10
CA GLU A 20 8.66 2.51 5.39
C GLU A 20 7.21 3.01 5.32
N TYR A 21 7.00 4.22 4.79
CA TYR A 21 5.67 4.80 4.62
C TYR A 21 4.74 3.92 3.76
N LEU A 22 5.25 3.40 2.64
CA LEU A 22 4.47 2.51 1.76
C LEU A 22 4.11 1.20 2.46
N ASN A 23 5.02 0.65 3.26
CA ASN A 23 4.77 -0.57 4.03
C ASN A 23 3.68 -0.35 5.09
N ASP A 24 3.78 0.74 5.86
CA ASP A 24 2.78 1.09 6.88
C ASP A 24 1.40 1.32 6.24
N THR A 25 1.38 2.05 5.13
CA THR A 25 0.15 2.28 4.35
C THR A 25 -0.46 0.96 3.86
N ALA A 26 0.37 0.04 3.36
CA ALA A 26 -0.09 -1.27 2.91
C ALA A 26 -0.66 -2.13 4.05
N ILE A 27 -0.04 -2.09 5.23
CA ILE A 27 -0.53 -2.78 6.43
C ILE A 27 -1.91 -2.25 6.82
N GLU A 28 -2.09 -0.93 6.85
CA GLU A 28 -3.38 -0.32 7.22
C GLU A 28 -4.49 -0.63 6.22
N ILE A 29 -4.21 -0.55 4.91
CA ILE A 29 -5.17 -0.95 3.87
C ILE A 29 -5.53 -2.44 4.03
N THR A 30 -4.55 -3.29 4.31
CA THR A 30 -4.78 -4.75 4.47
C THR A 30 -5.65 -5.05 5.69
N LYS A 31 -5.45 -4.35 6.81
CA LYS A 31 -6.31 -4.49 8.00
C LYS A 31 -7.77 -4.12 7.70
N LYS A 32 -7.99 -3.00 7.00
CA LYS A 32 -9.34 -2.57 6.58
C LYS A 32 -9.97 -3.58 5.61
N ALA A 33 -9.21 -4.04 4.62
CA ALA A 33 -9.67 -5.02 3.64
C ALA A 33 -9.99 -6.38 4.28
N LEU A 34 -9.24 -6.79 5.31
CA LEU A 34 -9.52 -7.99 6.08
C LEU A 34 -10.89 -7.91 6.77
N ALA A 35 -11.22 -6.77 7.39
CA ALA A 35 -12.52 -6.58 8.02
C ALA A 35 -13.67 -6.70 7.01
N LEU A 36 -13.49 -6.18 5.79
CA LEU A 36 -14.47 -6.30 4.71
C LEU A 36 -14.64 -7.76 4.24
N ALA A 37 -13.53 -8.48 4.08
CA ALA A 37 -13.57 -9.89 3.72
C ALA A 37 -14.26 -10.74 4.79
N GLN A 38 -13.98 -10.46 6.08
CA GLN A 38 -14.62 -11.11 7.22
C GLN A 38 -16.12 -10.82 7.29
N HIS A 39 -16.54 -9.56 7.05
CA HIS A 39 -17.95 -9.18 6.99
C HIS A 39 -18.69 -9.96 5.87
N ALA A 40 -18.01 -10.18 4.76
CA ALA A 40 -18.50 -11.01 3.65
C ALA A 40 -18.33 -12.53 3.86
N LYS A 41 -17.93 -12.99 5.05
CA LYS A 41 -17.67 -14.40 5.41
C LYS A 41 -16.62 -15.11 4.53
N ARG A 42 -15.72 -14.35 3.91
CA ARG A 42 -14.61 -14.88 3.10
C ARG A 42 -13.34 -14.92 3.92
N LYS A 43 -12.51 -15.93 3.65
CA LYS A 43 -11.17 -16.08 4.25
C LYS A 43 -10.06 -15.43 3.41
N THR A 44 -10.36 -15.12 2.16
CA THR A 44 -9.41 -14.53 1.20
C THR A 44 -9.80 -13.08 0.91
N ILE A 45 -8.84 -12.17 1.10
CA ILE A 45 -8.95 -10.77 0.67
C ILE A 45 -8.91 -10.71 -0.86
N THR A 46 -9.85 -10.02 -1.46
CA THR A 46 -9.98 -9.87 -2.91
C THR A 46 -9.60 -8.47 -3.35
N LYS A 47 -9.43 -8.28 -4.66
CA LYS A 47 -9.21 -6.95 -5.27
C LYS A 47 -10.31 -5.96 -4.89
N SER A 48 -11.55 -6.42 -4.75
CA SER A 48 -12.69 -5.57 -4.37
C SER A 48 -12.56 -5.06 -2.93
N ASP A 49 -12.08 -5.90 -2.01
CA ASP A 49 -11.85 -5.49 -0.61
C ASP A 49 -10.74 -4.45 -0.51
N ILE A 50 -9.65 -4.64 -1.25
CA ILE A 50 -8.56 -3.67 -1.32
C ILE A 50 -9.04 -2.34 -1.89
N LYS A 51 -9.81 -2.37 -3.00
CA LYS A 51 -10.36 -1.14 -3.61
C LYS A 51 -11.30 -0.38 -2.69
N LEU A 52 -12.02 -1.06 -1.81
CA LEU A 52 -12.93 -0.43 -0.86
C LEU A 52 -12.21 0.06 0.42
N ALA A 53 -11.02 -0.48 0.69
CA ALA A 53 -10.21 -0.16 1.87
C ALA A 53 -9.25 1.03 1.70
N VAL A 54 -8.94 1.40 0.45
CA VAL A 54 -8.18 2.59 0.05
C VAL A 54 -9.10 3.81 0.07
#